data_AF-A0A968LXL3-F1
#
_entry.id   AF-A0A968LXL3-F1
#
_cell.length_a   1.000
_cell.length_b   1.000
_cell.length_c   1.000
_cell.angle_alpha   90.00
_cell.angle_beta   90.00
_cell.angle_gamma   90.00
#
_symmetry.space_group_name_H-M   'P 1'
#
loop_
_entity.id
_entity.type
_entity.pdbx_description
1 polymer ?
#
loop_
_entity_poly.entity_id
_entity_poly.type
_entity_poly.pdbx_seq_one_letter_code
_entity_poly.pdbx_strand_id
1 'polypeptide(L)'
;MSQRLPTIVRAIQQAGGISRDADLSQVQVVRSMATGQKRVITLDLQSLVMGGNSKALLPNPSEPRTAYRGEDFLLEQNDEIIIPTAKNRSIGVLPK
;
A
#
# COMPACT_ATOMS: atom_id res chain seq x y z
N MET A 1 -21.32 -17.98 3.21
CA MET A 1 -20.06 -18.03 2.45
C MET A 1 -19.10 -17.04 3.08
N SER A 2 -18.04 -17.50 3.74
CA SER A 2 -17.05 -16.62 4.38
C SER A 2 -16.23 -15.94 3.28
N GLN A 3 -16.65 -14.75 2.85
CA GLN A 3 -15.88 -13.93 1.92
C GLN A 3 -14.56 -13.59 2.60
N ARG A 4 -13.51 -14.33 2.27
CA ARG A 4 -12.14 -13.99 2.62
C ARG A 4 -11.81 -12.74 1.81
N LEU A 5 -12.03 -11.56 2.39
CA LEU A 5 -11.67 -10.30 1.77
C LEU A 5 -10.19 -10.36 1.37
N PRO A 6 -9.86 -10.05 0.11
CA PRO A 6 -8.47 -10.03 -0.34
C PRO A 6 -7.71 -8.95 0.43
N THR A 7 -6.55 -9.31 0.97
CA THR A 7 -5.65 -8.36 1.64
C THR A 7 -4.55 -7.93 0.68
N ILE A 8 -3.97 -6.75 0.91
CA ILE A 8 -2.83 -6.27 0.12
C ILE A 8 -1.67 -7.28 0.12
N VAL A 9 -1.37 -7.87 1.27
CA VAL A 9 -0.33 -8.89 1.42
C VAL A 9 -0.63 -10.12 0.56
N ARG A 10 -1.89 -10.56 0.49
CA ARG A 10 -2.29 -11.69 -0.36
C ARG A 10 -2.18 -11.35 -1.85
N ALA A 11 -2.62 -10.17 -2.26
CA ALA A 11 -2.50 -9.75 -3.66
C ALA A 11 -1.03 -9.73 -4.10
N ILE A 12 -0.13 -9.24 -3.23
CA ILE A 12 1.32 -9.26 -3.45
C ILE A 12 1.86 -10.69 -3.56
N GLN A 13 1.45 -11.59 -2.66
CA GLN A 13 1.85 -13.00 -2.74
C GLN A 13 1.36 -13.67 -4.03
N GLN A 14 0.13 -13.37 -4.46
CA GLN A 14 -0.43 -13.86 -5.72
C GLN A 14 0.29 -13.31 -6.95
N ALA A 15 0.84 -12.10 -6.87
CA ALA A 15 1.65 -11.49 -7.93
C ALA A 15 3.06 -12.12 -8.06
N GLY A 16 3.40 -13.14 -7.27
CA GLY A 16 4.72 -13.77 -7.25
C GLY A 16 5.70 -13.13 -6.26
N GLY A 17 5.20 -12.27 -5.37
CA GLY A 17 5.98 -11.56 -4.37
C GLY A 17 6.39 -10.16 -4.81
N ILE A 18 7.21 -9.52 -3.97
CA ILE A 18 7.77 -8.19 -4.21
C ILE A 18 9.13 -8.29 -4.91
N SER A 19 9.41 -7.40 -5.85
CA SER A 19 10.76 -7.27 -6.40
C SER A 19 11.72 -6.80 -5.31
N ARG A 20 12.99 -7.23 -5.35
CA ARG A 20 14.01 -6.77 -4.39
C ARG A 20 14.30 -5.27 -4.49
N ASP A 21 14.03 -4.68 -5.65
CA ASP A 21 14.18 -3.25 -5.92
C ASP A 21 12.86 -2.47 -5.70
N ALA A 22 11.80 -3.14 -5.25
CA ALA A 22 10.54 -2.48 -4.95
C ALA A 22 10.68 -1.54 -3.75
N ASP A 23 10.22 -0.30 -3.91
CA ASP A 23 10.08 0.65 -2.82
C ASP A 23 8.76 0.36 -2.09
N LEU A 24 8.84 -0.45 -1.05
CA LEU A 24 7.69 -0.82 -0.22
C LEU A 24 7.24 0.32 0.72
N SER A 25 8.02 1.39 0.80
CA SER A 25 7.71 2.52 1.67
C SER A 25 6.68 3.46 1.07
N GLN A 26 6.53 3.42 -0.27
CA GLN A 26 5.66 4.31 -1.04
C GLN A 26 4.65 3.52 -1.89
N VAL A 27 4.14 2.41 -1.36
CA VAL A 27 3.11 1.61 -2.07
C VAL A 27 1.83 2.43 -2.16
N GLN A 28 1.20 2.47 -3.32
CA GLN A 28 -0.02 3.23 -3.54
C GLN A 28 -1.16 2.30 -3.87
N VAL A 29 -2.28 2.45 -3.18
CA VAL A 29 -3.55 1.84 -3.55
C VAL A 29 -4.40 2.92 -4.21
N VAL A 30 -4.72 2.72 -5.48
CA VAL A 30 -5.59 3.62 -6.24
C VAL A 30 -6.98 3.01 -6.28
N ARG A 31 -7.90 3.60 -5.53
CA ARG A 31 -9.31 3.21 -5.50
C ARG A 31 -10.10 4.06 -6.46
N SER A 32 -10.69 3.43 -7.47
CA SER A 32 -11.63 4.11 -8.36
C SER A 32 -13.03 4.08 -7.74
N MET A 33 -13.53 5.25 -7.33
CA MET A 33 -14.88 5.38 -6.77
C MET A 33 -15.94 5.40 -7.87
N ALA A 34 -17.14 4.93 -7.54
CA ALA A 34 -18.30 4.97 -8.43
C ALA A 34 -18.67 6.39 -8.91
N THR A 35 -18.25 7.42 -8.16
CA THR A 35 -18.43 8.83 -8.51
C THR A 35 -17.43 9.33 -9.58
N GLY A 36 -16.54 8.48 -10.07
CA GLY A 36 -15.47 8.82 -11.03
C GLY A 36 -14.21 9.41 -10.38
N GLN A 37 -14.21 9.62 -9.07
CA GLN A 37 -13.04 10.08 -8.33
C GLN A 37 -12.05 8.93 -8.09
N LYS A 38 -10.76 9.19 -8.30
CA LYS A 38 -9.69 8.27 -7.90
C LYS A 38 -9.13 8.70 -6.55
N ARG A 39 -9.06 7.77 -5.61
CA ARG A 39 -8.45 7.99 -4.30
C ARG A 39 -7.13 7.23 -4.24
N VAL A 40 -6.05 7.95 -3.97
CA VAL A 40 -4.72 7.37 -3.80
C VAL A 40 -4.44 7.24 -2.30
N ILE A 41 -4.14 6.03 -1.87
CA ILE A 41 -3.77 5.70 -0.49
C ILE A 41 -2.32 5.25 -0.50
N THR A 42 -1.44 6.07 0.06
CA THR A 42 -0.03 5.71 0.20
C THR A 42 0.18 4.94 1.50
N LEU A 43 0.80 3.77 1.37
CA LEU A 43 1.00 2.78 2.40
C LEU A 43 2.49 2.44 2.50
N ASP A 44 3.02 2.43 3.72
CA ASP A 44 4.35 1.89 4.00
C ASP A 44 4.20 0.39 4.35
N LEU A 45 4.35 -0.47 3.35
CA LEU A 45 4.39 -1.92 3.55
C LEU A 45 5.76 -2.40 4.02
N GLN A 46 6.77 -1.54 3.91
CA GLN A 46 8.13 -1.83 4.37
C GLN A 46 8.15 -2.20 5.87
N SER A 47 7.39 -1.47 6.68
CA SER A 47 7.24 -1.73 8.12
C SER A 47 6.55 -3.07 8.42
N LEU A 48 5.72 -3.58 7.50
CA LEU A 48 5.07 -4.90 7.64
C LEU A 48 6.04 -6.05 7.33
N VAL A 49 6.96 -5.84 6.37
CA VAL A 49 7.92 -6.87 5.94
C VAL A 49 9.14 -6.97 6.86
N MET A 50 9.64 -5.85 7.40
CA MET A 50 10.86 -5.83 8.22
C MET A 50 10.69 -6.21 9.71
N GLY A 51 9.45 -6.44 10.15
CA GLY A 51 9.18 -7.05 11.45
C GLY A 51 9.06 -6.04 12.61
N GLY A 52 7.84 -5.96 13.15
CA GLY A 52 7.67 -5.90 14.61
C GLY A 52 6.80 -4.80 15.17
N ASN A 53 6.45 -3.76 14.40
CA ASN A 53 5.74 -2.62 14.96
C ASN A 53 4.98 -1.90 13.86
N SER A 54 3.78 -2.41 13.59
CA SER A 54 2.71 -1.75 12.87
C SER A 54 2.47 -0.35 13.43
N LYS A 55 3.22 0.63 12.92
CA LYS A 55 2.64 1.95 12.80
C LYS A 55 1.57 1.78 11.74
N ALA A 56 0.36 1.49 12.21
CA ALA A 56 -0.85 1.32 11.42
C ALA A 56 -0.70 2.19 10.20
N LEU A 57 -0.62 1.55 9.03
CA LEU A 57 -0.65 2.17 7.71
C LEU A 57 -1.42 3.47 7.85
N LEU A 58 -0.67 4.59 7.94
CA LEU A 58 -1.18 5.79 8.60
C LEU A 58 -2.51 6.10 7.96
N PRO A 59 -3.63 6.00 8.70
CA PRO A 59 -4.93 6.11 8.08
C PRO A 59 -4.97 7.48 7.46
N ASN A 60 -5.07 7.54 6.13
CA ASN A 60 -5.53 8.75 5.51
C ASN A 60 -6.85 9.07 6.25
N PRO A 61 -7.02 10.24 6.88
CA PRO A 61 -8.21 10.53 7.69
C PRO A 61 -9.52 10.38 6.90
N SER A 62 -9.41 10.28 5.58
CA SER A 62 -10.46 9.99 4.61
C SER A 62 -10.95 8.53 4.57
N GLU A 63 -10.22 7.58 5.18
CA GLU A 63 -10.57 6.16 5.14
C GLU A 63 -11.22 5.64 6.42
N PRO A 64 -12.27 4.82 6.30
CA PRO A 64 -12.89 4.18 7.45
C PRO A 64 -11.91 3.17 8.04
N ARG A 65 -11.82 3.12 9.37
CA ARG A 65 -11.02 2.11 10.11
C ARG A 65 -11.32 0.67 9.70
N THR A 66 -12.48 0.42 9.08
CA THR A 66 -12.89 -0.87 8.53
C THR A 66 -12.08 -1.32 7.33
N ALA A 67 -11.30 -0.44 6.68
CA ALA A 67 -10.39 -0.79 5.59
C ALA A 67 -9.14 -1.56 6.07
N TYR A 68 -8.94 -1.68 7.38
CA TYR A 68 -7.82 -2.39 7.99
C TYR A 68 -8.34 -3.59 8.78
N ARG A 69 -7.78 -4.79 8.53
CA ARG A 69 -8.04 -6.00 9.31
C ARG A 69 -6.78 -6.41 10.06
N GLY A 70 -6.63 -5.93 11.29
CA GLY A 70 -5.38 -6.07 12.04
C GLY A 70 -4.32 -5.15 11.43
N GLU A 71 -3.22 -5.74 10.97
CA GLU A 71 -2.09 -5.02 10.34
C GLU A 71 -2.18 -5.01 8.80
N ASP A 72 -3.21 -5.66 8.24
CA ASP A 72 -3.41 -5.79 6.80
C ASP A 72 -4.43 -4.79 6.26
N PHE A 73 -4.12 -4.21 5.09
CA PHE A 73 -5.09 -3.45 4.31
C PHE A 73 -6.05 -4.39 3.55
N LEU A 74 -7.35 -4.14 3.66
CA LEU A 74 -8.39 -4.82 2.92
C LEU A 74 -8.58 -4.15 1.57
N LEU A 75 -8.51 -4.95 0.51
CA LEU A 75 -8.75 -4.48 -0.84
C LEU A 75 -10.24 -4.49 -1.14
N GLU A 76 -10.71 -3.41 -1.74
CA GLU A 76 -12.06 -3.27 -2.25
C GLU A 76 -12.13 -3.46 -3.77
N GLN A 77 -13.35 -3.56 -4.29
CA GLN A 77 -13.58 -3.65 -5.72
C GLN A 77 -13.12 -2.35 -6.39
N ASN A 78 -12.29 -2.46 -7.43
CA ASN A 78 -11.60 -1.35 -8.13
C ASN A 78 -10.38 -0.74 -7.41
N ASP A 79 -9.80 -1.48 -6.47
CA ASP A 79 -8.46 -1.16 -5.96
C ASP A 79 -7.39 -1.64 -6.93
N GLU A 80 -6.50 -0.72 -7.28
CA GLU A 80 -5.28 -0.98 -8.04
C GLU A 80 -4.07 -0.78 -7.12
N ILE A 81 -3.17 -1.76 -7.08
CA ILE A 81 -1.97 -1.70 -6.23
C ILE A 81 -0.78 -1.33 -7.11
N ILE A 82 -0.17 -0.19 -6.82
CA ILE A 82 1.01 0.31 -7.49
C ILE A 82 2.18 0.19 -6.52
N ILE A 83 3.12 -0.69 -6.84
CA ILE A 83 4.37 -0.85 -6.11
C ILE A 83 5.46 -0.16 -6.91
N PRO A 84 5.94 1.03 -6.51
CA PRO A 84 7.05 1.66 -7.20
C PRO A 84 8.30 0.79 -7.10
N THR A 85 9.09 0.75 -8.17
CA THR A 85 10.45 0.17 -8.16
C THR A 85 11.46 1.32 -8.18
N ALA A 86 12.57 1.17 -7.49
CA ALA A 86 13.44 2.28 -7.16
C ALA A 86 14.23 2.80 -8.38
N LYS A 87 13.96 4.05 -8.75
CA LYS A 87 14.98 4.98 -9.28
C LYS A 87 14.84 6.38 -8.68
N ASN A 88 14.45 6.52 -7.41
CA ASN A 88 14.50 7.83 -6.75
C ASN A 88 15.88 8.04 -6.11
N ARG A 89 16.88 8.30 -6.95
CA ARG A 89 18.19 8.81 -6.52
C ARG A 89 18.02 10.28 -6.14
N SER A 90 17.91 10.59 -4.85
CA SER A 90 17.98 11.95 -4.35
C SER A 90 19.35 12.53 -4.67
N ILE A 91 19.47 13.39 -5.69
CA ILE A 91 20.68 14.18 -5.89
C ILE A 91 20.56 15.37 -4.94
N GLY A 92 21.24 15.30 -3.80
CA GLY A 92 21.41 16.44 -2.91
C GLY A 92 22.12 17.56 -3.68
N VAL A 93 21.45 18.71 -3.83
CA VAL A 93 22.11 19.92 -4.34
C VAL A 93 22.95 20.45 -3.17
N LEU A 94 24.27 20.31 -3.26
CA LEU A 94 25.21 20.90 -2.31
C LEU A 94 24.96 22.42 -2.22
N PRO A 95 24.77 23.00 -1.02
CA PRO A 95 24.81 24.45 -0.88
C PRO A 95 26.24 24.95 -1.20
N LYS A 96 26.33 26.06 -1.94
CA LYS A 96 27.59 26.78 -2.19
C LYS A 96 28.08 27.48 -0.93
#